data_AF-A0A7X3PM53-F1
#
_entry.id   AF-A0A7X3PM53-F1
#
_cell.length_a   1.000
_cell.length_b   1.000
_cell.length_c   1.000
_cell.angle_alpha   90.00
_cell.angle_beta   90.00
_cell.angle_gamma   90.00
#
_symmetry.space_group_name_H-M   'P 1'
#
loop_
_entity.id
_entity.type
_entity.pdbx_description
1 polymer ?
#
loop_
_entity_poly.entity_id
_entity_poly.type
_entity_poly.pdbx_seq_one_letter_code
_entity_poly.pdbx_strand_id
1 'polypeptide(L)'
;MHGTKETYHSNGQLKEKADYKNGQMDGPAEFYHSNGQLEKSETYKEGQLHGTRKSYYENGQLREEANYENGQREGAYETYHSNGQLREKGTVKEGQPDGPFESYAENGQPREKKTYASGQLDGVFESYGENGHLREKKTYKEGRLDGPYESYYSDGQIQVKGTRKGEQSWDGAYESYFESGRPREKRTYKGERLDGPYEFYYSGGQLRRRENYKDGDREGLAQNYDENGQLLKLDLPAMVGIPARSFQMGCVSGLNCRNSERPVRTVTISQPFALSKYEVTFSQWEACVLVGGCNGHRPDDEGWGHGDRPVINVSWQDAQTYVSWLSRETGEDYRLPSEAEWEYAARAGSTTKYSWGNEMSRDRANCGQRRECRNRWNGSTAPVGSFPANDFGLHDMHGNVWEWVEDCWNESYTGAPSNGGAWLRGNCDRRVMRSGSWNNAPRSLRSASRGRIATDFRGIYVGFRVALTRNP
;
A
#
# COMPACT_ATOMS: atom_id res chain seq x y z
N MET A 1 8.36 61.43 -51.13
CA MET A 1 9.77 61.38 -50.67
C MET A 1 10.42 60.16 -51.27
N HIS A 2 11.59 60.28 -51.88
CA HIS A 2 12.32 59.16 -52.47
C HIS A 2 13.83 59.31 -52.17
N GLY A 3 14.48 58.24 -51.69
CA GLY A 3 15.89 58.23 -51.29
C GLY A 3 16.09 58.04 -49.77
N THR A 4 17.36 57.99 -49.34
CA THR A 4 17.77 57.81 -47.95
C THR A 4 17.58 59.09 -47.14
N LYS A 5 17.06 58.98 -45.92
CA LYS A 5 16.88 60.08 -44.96
C LYS A 5 17.58 59.76 -43.66
N GLU A 6 18.20 60.78 -43.06
CA GLU A 6 18.80 60.70 -41.74
C GLU A 6 18.12 61.68 -40.76
N THR A 7 17.95 61.27 -39.51
CA THR A 7 17.52 62.15 -38.41
C THR A 7 18.43 61.98 -37.20
N TYR A 8 18.45 62.99 -36.32
CA TYR A 8 19.39 63.07 -35.21
C TYR A 8 18.65 63.29 -33.89
N HIS A 9 19.19 62.75 -32.81
CA HIS A 9 18.75 63.00 -31.43
C HIS A 9 19.10 64.43 -31.02
N SER A 10 18.52 64.91 -29.92
CA SER A 10 18.82 66.26 -29.39
C SER A 10 20.28 66.44 -28.96
N ASN A 11 21.00 65.34 -28.68
CA ASN A 11 22.43 65.34 -28.38
C ASN A 11 23.32 65.30 -29.62
N GLY A 12 22.75 65.34 -30.83
CA GLY A 12 23.47 65.36 -32.10
C GLY A 12 23.90 63.99 -32.63
N GLN A 13 23.65 62.90 -31.92
CA GLN A 13 23.91 61.55 -32.43
C GLN A 13 22.85 61.14 -33.47
N LEU A 14 23.24 60.29 -34.43
CA LEU A 14 22.33 59.73 -35.41
C LEU A 14 21.21 58.99 -34.67
N LYS A 15 19.97 59.18 -35.11
CA LYS A 15 18.76 58.58 -34.53
C LYS A 15 18.12 57.56 -35.46
N GLU A 16 18.08 57.87 -36.74
CA GLU A 16 17.42 57.08 -37.77
C GLU A 16 18.12 57.31 -39.10
N LYS A 17 18.30 56.24 -39.87
CA LYS A 17 18.74 56.24 -41.26
C LYS A 17 17.88 55.25 -42.04
N ALA A 18 17.02 55.73 -42.95
CA ALA A 18 16.05 54.87 -43.63
C ALA A 18 15.85 55.26 -45.09
N ASP A 19 15.63 54.25 -45.94
CA ASP A 19 15.30 54.44 -47.35
C ASP A 19 13.79 54.60 -47.57
N TYR A 20 13.41 55.57 -48.42
CA TYR A 20 12.01 55.86 -48.75
C TYR A 20 11.73 55.74 -50.25
N LYS A 21 10.54 55.23 -50.57
CA LYS A 21 9.94 55.24 -51.91
C LYS A 21 8.49 55.68 -51.83
N ASN A 22 8.11 56.65 -52.65
CA ASN A 22 6.76 57.23 -52.68
C ASN A 22 6.24 57.73 -51.31
N GLY A 23 7.15 58.16 -50.41
CA GLY A 23 6.79 58.63 -49.07
C GLY A 23 6.63 57.54 -48.01
N GLN A 24 6.79 56.27 -48.36
CA GLN A 24 6.80 55.12 -47.44
C GLN A 24 8.23 54.58 -47.31
N MET A 25 8.55 53.95 -46.17
CA MET A 25 9.82 53.24 -46.00
C MET A 25 9.86 52.04 -46.96
N ASP A 26 10.93 51.92 -47.73
CA ASP A 26 11.12 50.86 -48.74
C ASP A 26 12.62 50.67 -48.94
N GLY A 27 13.15 49.55 -48.42
CA GLY A 27 14.58 49.29 -48.29
C GLY A 27 15.03 49.15 -46.83
N PRO A 28 16.36 49.14 -46.58
CA PRO A 28 16.93 49.05 -45.25
C PRO A 28 16.64 50.30 -44.39
N ALA A 29 16.48 50.08 -43.09
CA ALA A 29 16.34 51.11 -42.08
C ALA A 29 17.12 50.75 -40.81
N GLU A 30 17.84 51.73 -40.26
CA GLU A 30 18.62 51.62 -39.05
C GLU A 30 18.19 52.70 -38.06
N PHE A 31 18.08 52.33 -36.79
CA PHE A 31 17.71 53.23 -35.71
C PHE A 31 18.73 53.07 -34.60
N TYR A 32 19.00 54.16 -33.89
CA TYR A 32 20.13 54.25 -32.96
C TYR A 32 19.66 54.79 -31.61
N HIS A 33 20.19 54.22 -30.53
CA HIS A 33 20.00 54.70 -29.16
C HIS A 33 20.60 56.09 -28.97
N SER A 34 20.19 56.80 -27.93
CA SER A 34 20.75 58.11 -27.57
C SER A 34 22.19 58.04 -27.05
N ASN A 35 22.78 56.85 -26.94
CA ASN A 35 24.21 56.63 -26.68
C ASN A 35 25.03 56.38 -27.96
N GLY A 36 24.38 56.31 -29.13
CA GLY A 36 24.97 56.16 -30.44
C GLY A 36 25.11 54.71 -30.90
N GLN A 37 24.76 53.74 -30.05
CA GLN A 37 24.72 52.33 -30.44
C GLN A 37 23.49 52.02 -31.29
N LEU A 38 23.62 51.06 -32.20
CA LEU A 38 22.51 50.60 -33.04
C LEU A 38 21.41 50.04 -32.13
N GLU A 39 20.19 50.54 -32.26
CA GLU A 39 19.00 50.07 -31.52
C GLU A 39 18.31 48.94 -32.29
N LYS A 40 18.12 49.13 -33.61
CA LYS A 40 17.48 48.14 -34.47
C LYS A 40 17.85 48.36 -35.94
N SER A 41 17.92 47.26 -36.67
CA SER A 41 18.09 47.18 -38.12
C SER A 41 16.92 46.41 -38.71
N GLU A 42 16.24 47.03 -39.65
CA GLU A 42 14.96 46.60 -40.22
C GLU A 42 15.04 46.71 -41.74
N THR A 43 14.19 45.96 -42.45
CA THR A 43 13.99 46.11 -43.89
C THR A 43 12.50 46.27 -44.14
N TYR A 44 12.15 47.21 -45.01
CA TYR A 44 10.78 47.55 -45.35
C TYR A 44 10.51 47.31 -46.82
N LYS A 45 9.28 46.90 -47.14
CA LYS A 45 8.75 46.81 -48.50
C LYS A 45 7.36 47.42 -48.49
N GLU A 46 7.14 48.46 -49.29
CA GLU A 46 5.85 49.19 -49.37
C GLU A 46 5.34 49.64 -47.98
N GLY A 47 6.26 50.10 -47.13
CA GLY A 47 5.95 50.56 -45.76
C GLY A 47 5.74 49.47 -44.72
N GLN A 48 5.82 48.18 -45.07
CA GLN A 48 5.67 47.06 -44.15
C GLN A 48 7.02 46.38 -43.86
N LEU A 49 7.23 45.91 -42.63
CA LEU A 49 8.43 45.13 -42.29
C LEU A 49 8.49 43.86 -43.14
N HIS A 50 9.65 43.61 -43.75
CA HIS A 50 9.89 42.46 -44.62
C HIS A 50 11.36 42.04 -44.56
N GLY A 51 11.62 40.75 -44.35
CA GLY A 51 12.96 40.19 -44.16
C GLY A 51 13.39 40.17 -42.70
N THR A 52 14.70 40.06 -42.47
CA THR A 52 15.27 39.92 -41.13
C THR A 52 15.34 41.26 -40.41
N ARG A 53 14.78 41.32 -39.21
CA ARG A 53 14.89 42.42 -38.26
C ARG A 53 15.82 42.02 -37.12
N LYS A 54 16.75 42.90 -36.77
CA LYS A 54 17.62 42.77 -35.58
C LYS A 54 17.36 43.93 -34.63
N SER A 55 17.34 43.69 -33.32
CA SER A 55 17.34 44.74 -32.30
C SER A 55 18.41 44.46 -31.25
N TYR A 56 18.89 45.51 -30.59
CA TYR A 56 20.04 45.46 -29.69
C TYR A 56 19.74 46.21 -28.40
N TYR A 57 20.35 45.76 -27.31
CA TYR A 57 20.37 46.45 -26.03
C TYR A 57 21.24 47.71 -26.08
N GLU A 58 21.07 48.61 -25.10
CA GLU A 58 21.92 49.80 -24.94
C GLU A 58 23.39 49.49 -24.60
N ASN A 59 23.73 48.22 -24.34
CA ASN A 59 25.11 47.75 -24.18
C ASN A 59 25.71 47.19 -25.50
N GLY A 60 24.94 47.19 -26.58
CA GLY A 60 25.35 46.81 -27.93
C GLY A 60 25.16 45.33 -28.24
N GLN A 61 24.73 44.53 -27.27
CA GLN A 61 24.47 43.11 -27.49
C GLN A 61 23.16 42.92 -28.25
N LEU A 62 23.13 41.92 -29.12
CA LEU A 62 21.92 41.51 -29.83
C LEU A 62 20.85 41.16 -28.79
N ARG A 63 19.63 41.66 -29.01
CA ARG A 63 18.46 41.43 -28.16
C ARG A 63 17.46 40.51 -28.84
N GLU A 64 17.29 40.66 -30.15
CA GLU A 64 16.33 39.89 -30.94
C GLU A 64 16.78 39.87 -32.40
N GLU A 65 16.66 38.72 -33.04
CA GLU A 65 16.73 38.54 -34.49
C GLU A 65 15.50 37.75 -34.92
N ALA A 66 14.70 38.31 -35.84
CA ALA A 66 13.44 37.70 -36.25
C ALA A 66 13.12 38.02 -37.72
N ASN A 67 12.52 37.07 -38.41
CA ASN A 67 12.07 37.25 -39.79
C ASN A 67 10.64 37.79 -39.85
N TYR A 68 10.37 38.68 -40.81
CA TYR A 68 9.08 39.32 -41.02
C TYR A 68 8.62 39.18 -42.47
N GLU A 69 7.32 38.97 -42.66
CA GLU A 69 6.66 39.02 -43.95
C GLU A 69 5.37 39.84 -43.82
N ASN A 70 5.18 40.83 -44.71
CA ASN A 70 4.03 41.74 -44.73
C ASN A 70 3.70 42.36 -43.36
N GLY A 71 4.73 42.77 -42.62
CA GLY A 71 4.60 43.39 -41.30
C GLY A 71 4.42 42.43 -40.13
N GLN A 72 4.28 41.12 -40.37
CA GLN A 72 4.09 40.09 -39.34
C GLN A 72 5.32 39.21 -39.19
N ARG A 73 5.60 38.69 -37.99
CA ARG A 73 6.72 37.78 -37.78
C ARG A 73 6.41 36.44 -38.47
N GLU A 74 7.31 35.97 -39.32
CA GLU A 74 7.17 34.74 -40.11
C GLU A 74 8.54 34.06 -40.23
N GLY A 75 8.61 32.77 -39.91
CA GLY A 75 9.85 31.99 -39.86
C GLY A 75 10.56 32.02 -38.51
N ALA A 76 11.85 31.74 -38.54
CA ALA A 76 12.68 31.61 -37.33
C ALA A 76 12.88 32.96 -36.62
N TYR A 77 12.95 32.91 -35.30
CA TYR A 77 13.37 34.02 -34.45
C TYR A 77 14.21 33.54 -33.26
N GLU A 78 15.05 34.42 -32.77
CA GLU A 78 15.91 34.25 -31.61
C GLU A 78 15.88 35.52 -30.76
N THR A 79 15.86 35.37 -29.44
CA THR A 79 16.05 36.47 -28.50
C THR A 79 17.17 36.15 -27.54
N TYR A 80 17.77 37.18 -26.99
CA TYR A 80 19.00 37.08 -26.21
C TYR A 80 18.82 37.86 -24.91
N HIS A 81 19.51 37.43 -23.86
CA HIS A 81 19.63 38.16 -22.60
C HIS A 81 20.61 39.34 -22.76
N SER A 82 20.57 40.30 -21.85
CA SER A 82 21.48 41.46 -21.83
C SER A 82 22.93 41.11 -21.47
N ASN A 83 23.25 39.82 -21.28
CA ASN A 83 24.61 39.30 -21.18
C ASN A 83 25.09 38.61 -22.48
N GLY A 84 24.24 38.55 -23.51
CA GLY A 84 24.54 38.00 -24.84
C GLY A 84 24.22 36.51 -24.98
N GLN A 85 23.76 35.84 -23.93
CA GLN A 85 23.34 34.45 -24.01
C GLN A 85 21.96 34.33 -24.64
N LEU A 86 21.73 33.26 -25.41
CA LEU A 86 20.42 32.96 -26.00
C LEU A 86 19.37 32.86 -24.89
N ARG A 87 18.25 33.57 -25.06
CA ARG A 87 17.11 33.55 -24.13
C ARG A 87 16.01 32.62 -24.64
N GLU A 88 15.62 32.78 -25.89
CA GLU A 88 14.63 31.90 -26.50
C GLU A 88 14.83 31.83 -28.02
N LYS A 89 14.40 30.73 -28.64
CA LYS A 89 14.33 30.61 -30.10
C LYS A 89 13.10 29.81 -30.49
N GLY A 90 12.57 30.08 -31.68
CA GLY A 90 11.47 29.31 -32.23
C GLY A 90 11.12 29.73 -33.65
N THR A 91 10.00 29.23 -34.15
CA THR A 91 9.50 29.51 -35.49
C THR A 91 8.03 29.92 -35.42
N VAL A 92 7.65 30.90 -36.24
CA VAL A 92 6.27 31.36 -36.41
C VAL A 92 5.84 31.07 -37.84
N LYS A 93 4.61 30.59 -38.01
CA LYS A 93 3.99 30.39 -39.31
C LYS A 93 2.54 30.87 -39.25
N GLU A 94 2.14 31.71 -40.21
CA GLU A 94 0.80 32.31 -40.26
C GLU A 94 0.40 33.01 -38.94
N GLY A 95 1.37 33.67 -38.31
CA GLY A 95 1.18 34.39 -37.04
C GLY A 95 1.08 33.49 -35.80
N GLN A 96 1.26 32.18 -35.92
CA GLN A 96 1.20 31.22 -34.81
C GLN A 96 2.54 30.51 -34.60
N PRO A 97 2.90 30.11 -33.37
CA PRO A 97 4.06 29.25 -33.14
C PRO A 97 3.94 27.92 -33.92
N ASP A 98 4.98 27.53 -34.64
CA ASP A 98 5.00 26.31 -35.46
C ASP A 98 6.42 25.75 -35.53
N GLY A 99 6.64 24.53 -35.05
CA GLY A 99 7.95 23.89 -34.93
C GLY A 99 8.58 23.96 -33.53
N PRO A 100 9.88 23.69 -33.41
CA PRO A 100 10.57 23.64 -32.12
C PRO A 100 10.70 25.03 -31.51
N PHE A 101 10.56 25.09 -30.19
CA PHE A 101 10.81 26.26 -29.35
C PHE A 101 11.72 25.85 -28.19
N GLU A 102 12.72 26.66 -27.89
CA GLU A 102 13.63 26.46 -26.76
C GLU A 102 13.77 27.76 -25.97
N SER A 103 13.86 27.66 -24.64
CA SER A 103 14.18 28.79 -23.77
C SER A 103 15.28 28.44 -22.77
N TYR A 104 16.05 29.45 -22.36
CA TYR A 104 17.25 29.30 -21.54
C TYR A 104 17.32 30.38 -20.46
N ALA A 105 17.91 30.04 -19.32
CA ALA A 105 18.20 30.95 -18.23
C ALA A 105 19.38 31.89 -18.58
N GLU A 106 19.58 32.95 -17.80
CA GLU A 106 20.71 33.90 -17.96
C GLU A 106 22.09 33.26 -17.75
N ASN A 107 22.17 32.03 -17.24
CA ASN A 107 23.41 31.27 -17.12
C ASN A 107 23.60 30.29 -18.30
N GLY A 108 22.69 30.26 -19.27
CA GLY A 108 22.74 29.48 -20.50
C GLY A 108 22.16 28.07 -20.35
N GLN A 109 21.73 27.69 -19.14
CA GLN A 109 21.07 26.40 -18.93
C GLN A 109 19.68 26.40 -19.58
N PRO A 110 19.26 25.28 -20.19
CA PRO A 110 17.92 25.15 -20.74
C PRO A 110 16.88 25.30 -19.61
N ARG A 111 15.74 25.90 -19.94
CA ARG A 111 14.54 25.99 -19.08
C ARG A 111 13.43 25.12 -19.62
N GLU A 112 13.12 25.30 -20.91
CA GLU A 112 12.09 24.52 -21.60
C GLU A 112 12.49 24.22 -23.04
N LYS A 113 12.08 23.05 -23.52
CA LYS A 113 12.03 22.73 -24.96
C LYS A 113 10.65 22.19 -25.28
N LYS A 114 10.02 22.67 -26.33
CA LYS A 114 8.66 22.28 -26.71
C LYS A 114 8.48 22.36 -28.22
N THR A 115 7.53 21.60 -28.73
CA THR A 115 7.19 21.63 -30.16
C THR A 115 5.76 22.14 -30.32
N TYR A 116 5.57 23.04 -31.27
CA TYR A 116 4.26 23.54 -31.68
C TYR A 116 3.89 23.02 -33.06
N ALA A 117 2.60 22.82 -33.28
CA ALA A 117 2.00 22.69 -34.61
C ALA A 117 0.73 23.54 -34.63
N SER A 118 0.62 24.45 -35.60
CA SER A 118 -0.55 25.33 -35.74
C SER A 118 -0.94 26.03 -34.42
N GLY A 119 0.07 26.58 -33.72
CA GLY A 119 -0.10 27.32 -32.47
C GLY A 119 -0.37 26.49 -31.21
N GLN A 120 -0.53 25.16 -31.32
CA GLN A 120 -0.78 24.28 -30.18
C GLN A 120 0.45 23.43 -29.87
N LEU A 121 0.62 23.02 -28.61
CA LEU A 121 1.66 22.05 -28.24
C LEU A 121 1.38 20.71 -28.94
N ASP A 122 2.32 20.25 -29.74
CA ASP A 122 2.24 18.97 -30.44
C ASP A 122 3.64 18.37 -30.55
N GLY A 123 3.84 17.23 -29.88
CA GLY A 123 5.13 16.59 -29.70
C GLY A 123 5.68 16.70 -28.28
N VAL A 124 7.00 16.66 -28.15
CA VAL A 124 7.69 16.55 -26.85
C VAL A 124 7.82 17.91 -26.18
N PHE A 125 7.50 17.96 -24.89
CA PHE A 125 7.80 19.05 -23.97
C PHE A 125 8.79 18.58 -22.92
N GLU A 126 9.86 19.33 -22.70
CA GLU A 126 10.88 19.10 -21.68
C GLU A 126 11.02 20.34 -20.81
N SER A 127 11.06 20.18 -19.50
CA SER A 127 11.38 21.24 -18.54
C SER A 127 12.60 20.88 -17.71
N TYR A 128 13.40 21.87 -17.35
CA TYR A 128 14.68 21.71 -16.70
C TYR A 128 14.71 22.53 -15.39
N GLY A 129 15.36 21.99 -14.36
CA GLY A 129 15.54 22.67 -13.07
C GLY A 129 16.69 23.69 -13.09
N GLU A 130 16.83 24.46 -12.01
CA GLU A 130 17.92 25.45 -11.86
C GLU A 130 19.32 24.83 -11.82
N ASN A 131 19.42 23.52 -11.59
CA ASN A 131 20.66 22.77 -11.67
C ASN A 131 20.95 22.23 -13.09
N GLY A 132 20.08 22.52 -14.06
CA GLY A 132 20.18 22.05 -15.44
C GLY A 132 19.71 20.61 -15.66
N HIS A 133 19.29 19.88 -14.61
CA HIS A 133 18.74 18.54 -14.76
C HIS A 133 17.31 18.59 -15.29
N LEU A 134 16.96 17.60 -16.13
CA LEU A 134 15.59 17.42 -16.61
C LEU A 134 14.66 17.21 -15.41
N ARG A 135 13.48 17.86 -15.44
CA ARG A 135 12.44 17.77 -14.39
C ARG A 135 11.24 17.01 -14.87
N GLU A 136 10.77 17.31 -16.08
CA GLU A 136 9.67 16.61 -16.71
C GLU A 136 9.90 16.48 -18.21
N LYS A 137 9.41 15.37 -18.77
CA LYS A 137 9.29 15.13 -20.20
C LYS A 137 7.87 14.66 -20.48
N LYS A 138 7.13 15.39 -21.31
CA LYS A 138 5.70 15.17 -21.60
C LYS A 138 5.50 15.07 -23.10
N THR A 139 4.48 14.36 -23.51
CA THR A 139 4.06 14.32 -24.92
C THR A 139 2.69 14.95 -25.06
N TYR A 140 2.58 15.90 -25.98
CA TYR A 140 1.33 16.55 -26.34
C TYR A 140 0.90 16.13 -27.74
N LYS A 141 -0.41 16.05 -27.96
CA LYS A 141 -1.04 15.90 -29.27
C LYS A 141 -2.22 16.87 -29.32
N GLU A 142 -2.24 17.77 -30.30
CA GLU A 142 -3.29 18.79 -30.44
C GLU A 142 -3.56 19.56 -29.12
N GLY A 143 -2.48 19.96 -28.45
CA GLY A 143 -2.52 20.71 -27.19
C GLY A 143 -2.89 19.90 -25.95
N ARG A 144 -3.18 18.60 -26.05
CA ARG A 144 -3.51 17.73 -24.91
C ARG A 144 -2.38 16.78 -24.58
N LEU A 145 -2.14 16.54 -23.30
CA LEU A 145 -1.22 15.49 -22.83
C LEU A 145 -1.71 14.13 -23.34
N ASP A 146 -0.98 13.49 -24.23
CA ASP A 146 -1.34 12.19 -24.82
C ASP A 146 -0.05 11.49 -25.28
N GLY A 147 0.38 10.48 -24.54
CA GLY A 147 1.59 9.73 -24.84
C GLY A 147 2.59 9.65 -23.67
N PRO A 148 3.86 9.34 -23.96
CA PRO A 148 4.90 9.14 -22.95
C PRO A 148 5.07 10.35 -22.01
N TYR A 149 5.24 10.05 -20.73
CA TYR A 149 5.47 10.99 -19.64
C TYR A 149 6.58 10.47 -18.74
N GLU A 150 7.49 11.36 -18.34
CA GLU A 150 8.52 11.11 -17.35
C GLU A 150 8.66 12.32 -16.41
N SER A 151 8.91 12.07 -15.13
CA SER A 151 9.33 13.08 -14.16
C SER A 151 10.60 12.63 -13.44
N TYR A 152 11.36 13.60 -12.92
CA TYR A 152 12.71 13.39 -12.43
C TYR A 152 12.93 14.09 -11.08
N TYR A 153 13.69 13.44 -10.21
CA TYR A 153 14.23 14.01 -8.98
C TYR A 153 15.26 15.09 -9.28
N SER A 154 15.63 15.88 -8.26
CA SER A 154 16.63 16.94 -8.42
C SER A 154 18.01 16.42 -8.81
N ASP A 155 18.36 15.20 -8.41
CA ASP A 155 19.62 14.55 -8.79
C ASP A 155 19.62 14.00 -10.24
N GLY A 156 18.49 14.12 -10.95
CA GLY A 156 18.31 13.64 -12.33
C GLY A 156 17.84 12.20 -12.44
N GLN A 157 17.61 11.49 -11.33
CA GLN A 157 17.04 10.15 -11.37
C GLN A 157 15.55 10.21 -11.70
N ILE A 158 15.07 9.21 -12.43
CA ILE A 158 13.66 9.13 -12.81
C ILE A 158 12.79 8.89 -11.56
N GLN A 159 11.70 9.63 -11.44
CA GLN A 159 10.74 9.54 -10.34
C GLN A 159 9.49 8.77 -10.79
N VAL A 160 8.96 9.10 -11.96
CA VAL A 160 7.78 8.47 -12.57
C VAL A 160 8.01 8.34 -14.07
N LYS A 161 7.53 7.24 -14.65
CA LYS A 161 7.34 7.13 -16.10
C LYS A 161 6.05 6.38 -16.44
N GLY A 162 5.47 6.68 -17.57
CA GLY A 162 4.32 5.96 -18.11
C GLY A 162 3.72 6.66 -19.31
N THR A 163 2.48 6.32 -19.65
CA THR A 163 1.74 6.94 -20.75
C THR A 163 0.51 7.67 -20.21
N ARG A 164 0.42 8.98 -20.51
CA ARG A 164 -0.68 9.86 -20.08
C ARG A 164 -1.79 9.89 -21.11
N LYS A 165 -3.03 10.04 -20.63
CA LYS A 165 -4.22 10.30 -21.45
C LYS A 165 -4.98 11.50 -20.89
N GLY A 166 -4.42 12.69 -21.01
CA GLY A 166 -4.86 13.91 -20.35
C GLY A 166 -4.13 14.15 -19.03
N GLU A 167 -4.59 15.14 -18.27
CA GLU A 167 -3.91 15.57 -17.02
C GLU A 167 -4.14 14.64 -15.83
N GLN A 168 -5.27 13.92 -15.82
CA GLN A 168 -5.73 13.18 -14.64
C GLN A 168 -5.60 11.67 -14.78
N SER A 169 -5.44 11.14 -15.99
CA SER A 169 -5.44 9.69 -16.24
C SER A 169 -4.17 9.19 -16.95
N TRP A 170 -3.93 7.90 -16.73
CA TRP A 170 -2.87 7.09 -17.31
C TRP A 170 -3.49 6.02 -18.19
N ASP A 171 -2.77 5.56 -19.19
CA ASP A 171 -3.19 4.46 -20.07
C ASP A 171 -1.99 3.56 -20.37
N GLY A 172 -2.10 2.26 -20.14
CA GLY A 172 -0.97 1.32 -20.24
C GLY A 172 -0.05 1.32 -19.00
N ALA A 173 1.25 1.14 -19.22
CA ALA A 173 2.21 0.94 -18.13
C ALA A 173 2.52 2.24 -17.37
N TYR A 174 2.59 2.13 -16.04
CA TYR A 174 3.04 3.16 -15.13
C TYR A 174 4.08 2.57 -14.17
N GLU A 175 5.18 3.29 -13.96
CA GLU A 175 6.21 2.94 -12.98
C GLU A 175 6.61 4.19 -12.17
N SER A 176 6.80 4.03 -10.86
CA SER A 176 7.46 5.04 -10.02
C SER A 176 8.66 4.43 -9.30
N TYR A 177 9.61 5.28 -8.94
CA TYR A 177 10.91 4.89 -8.41
C TYR A 177 11.23 5.67 -7.14
N PHE A 178 12.11 5.12 -6.31
CA PHE A 178 12.75 5.86 -5.22
C PHE A 178 13.89 6.73 -5.78
N GLU A 179 14.36 7.71 -5.00
CA GLU A 179 15.53 8.53 -5.33
C GLU A 179 16.84 7.69 -5.42
N SER A 180 16.81 6.42 -5.01
CA SER A 180 17.90 5.47 -5.25
C SER A 180 17.85 4.83 -6.65
N GLY A 181 16.83 5.12 -7.44
CA GLY A 181 16.60 4.58 -8.80
C GLY A 181 15.93 3.20 -8.80
N ARG A 182 15.67 2.64 -7.62
CA ARG A 182 14.98 1.36 -7.47
C ARG A 182 13.47 1.52 -7.67
N PRO A 183 12.78 0.53 -8.24
CA PRO A 183 11.34 0.61 -8.41
C PRO A 183 10.65 0.76 -7.05
N ARG A 184 9.60 1.57 -7.02
CA ARG A 184 8.71 1.77 -5.87
C ARG A 184 7.37 1.13 -6.12
N GLU A 185 6.79 1.37 -7.29
CA GLU A 185 5.54 0.74 -7.71
C GLU A 185 5.49 0.56 -9.24
N LYS A 186 4.76 -0.45 -9.70
CA LYS A 186 4.46 -0.69 -11.12
C LYS A 186 3.01 -1.11 -11.26
N ARG A 187 2.29 -0.54 -12.22
CA ARG A 187 0.88 -0.88 -12.50
C ARG A 187 0.56 -0.73 -13.96
N THR A 188 -0.51 -1.40 -14.38
CA THR A 188 -1.00 -1.38 -15.76
C THR A 188 -2.44 -0.88 -15.80
N TYR A 189 -2.71 0.01 -16.74
CA TYR A 189 -4.00 0.60 -17.00
C TYR A 189 -4.52 0.17 -18.36
N LYS A 190 -5.84 0.04 -18.48
CA LYS A 190 -6.53 -0.06 -19.76
C LYS A 190 -7.63 1.00 -19.77
N GLY A 191 -7.37 2.12 -20.45
CA GLY A 191 -8.11 3.34 -20.17
C GLY A 191 -7.85 3.79 -18.72
N GLU A 192 -8.86 4.31 -18.02
CA GLU A 192 -8.68 4.88 -16.68
C GLU A 192 -8.72 3.84 -15.53
N ARG A 193 -8.86 2.55 -15.86
CA ARG A 193 -9.04 1.46 -14.90
C ARG A 193 -7.79 0.58 -14.85
N LEU A 194 -7.47 0.08 -13.65
CA LEU A 194 -6.39 -0.89 -13.48
C LEU A 194 -6.76 -2.20 -14.19
N ASP A 195 -5.88 -2.71 -15.05
CA ASP A 195 -6.03 -3.99 -15.75
C ASP A 195 -4.64 -4.62 -15.87
N GLY A 196 -4.40 -5.69 -15.12
CA GLY A 196 -3.11 -6.38 -15.01
C GLY A 196 -2.49 -6.28 -13.61
N PRO A 197 -1.18 -6.57 -13.49
CA PRO A 197 -0.49 -6.62 -12.21
C PRO A 197 -0.28 -5.20 -11.63
N TYR A 198 -0.41 -5.12 -10.31
CA TYR A 198 0.00 -3.97 -9.49
C TYR A 198 1.02 -4.44 -8.46
N GLU A 199 2.25 -3.96 -8.58
CA GLU A 199 3.40 -4.36 -7.79
C GLU A 199 3.94 -3.20 -6.96
N PHE A 200 4.32 -3.49 -5.72
CA PHE A 200 4.96 -2.58 -4.80
C PHE A 200 6.28 -3.16 -4.34
N TYR A 201 7.28 -2.30 -4.15
CA TYR A 201 8.65 -2.72 -3.88
C TYR A 201 9.18 -2.05 -2.61
N TYR A 202 10.08 -2.75 -1.90
CA TYR A 202 10.88 -2.17 -0.83
C TYR A 202 11.89 -1.17 -1.41
N SER A 203 12.39 -0.25 -0.59
CA SER A 203 13.53 0.61 -0.97
C SER A 203 14.80 -0.19 -1.27
N GLY A 204 14.87 -1.44 -0.77
CA GLY A 204 15.84 -2.47 -1.13
C GLY A 204 15.75 -2.95 -2.59
N GLY A 205 14.62 -2.72 -3.26
CA GLY A 205 14.34 -3.15 -4.64
C GLY A 205 13.61 -4.50 -4.74
N GLN A 206 13.44 -5.22 -3.63
CA GLN A 206 12.69 -6.47 -3.58
C GLN A 206 11.19 -6.21 -3.71
N LEU A 207 10.49 -7.11 -4.39
CA LEU A 207 9.02 -7.10 -4.45
C LEU A 207 8.49 -7.26 -3.03
N ARG A 208 7.60 -6.36 -2.61
CA ARG A 208 6.93 -6.36 -1.30
C ARG A 208 5.51 -6.89 -1.40
N ARG A 209 4.82 -6.54 -2.48
CA ARG A 209 3.41 -6.90 -2.68
C ARG A 209 3.09 -6.93 -4.16
N ARG A 210 2.31 -7.92 -4.57
CA ARG A 210 1.75 -8.03 -5.92
C ARG A 210 0.26 -8.32 -5.84
N GLU A 211 -0.51 -7.61 -6.64
CA GLU A 211 -1.94 -7.76 -6.82
C GLU A 211 -2.23 -7.87 -8.31
N ASN A 212 -3.38 -8.42 -8.68
CA ASN A 212 -3.85 -8.42 -10.07
C ASN A 212 -5.22 -7.73 -10.13
N TYR A 213 -5.48 -7.03 -11.21
CA TYR A 213 -6.73 -6.31 -11.45
C TYR A 213 -7.31 -6.65 -12.82
N LYS A 214 -8.64 -6.64 -12.93
CA LYS A 214 -9.37 -6.71 -14.18
C LYS A 214 -10.46 -5.66 -14.20
N ASP A 215 -10.43 -4.77 -15.19
CA ASP A 215 -11.40 -3.70 -15.36
C ASP A 215 -11.62 -2.86 -14.07
N GLY A 216 -10.55 -2.63 -13.30
CA GLY A 216 -10.52 -1.85 -12.06
C GLY A 216 -10.80 -2.65 -10.78
N ASP A 217 -11.27 -3.90 -10.89
CA ASP A 217 -11.54 -4.77 -9.75
C ASP A 217 -10.37 -5.69 -9.47
N ARG A 218 -10.06 -5.94 -8.19
CA ARG A 218 -8.94 -6.81 -7.80
C ARG A 218 -9.31 -8.28 -8.02
N GLU A 219 -8.51 -9.00 -8.79
CA GLU A 219 -8.63 -10.45 -8.98
C GLU A 219 -7.69 -11.21 -8.04
N GLY A 220 -8.26 -12.09 -7.21
CA GLY A 220 -7.51 -12.95 -6.30
C GLY A 220 -6.92 -12.25 -5.08
N LEU A 221 -6.06 -12.99 -4.36
CA LEU A 221 -5.39 -12.52 -3.15
C LEU A 221 -4.13 -11.73 -3.50
N ALA A 222 -3.84 -10.70 -2.71
CA ALA A 222 -2.55 -10.02 -2.75
C ALA A 222 -1.44 -10.97 -2.27
N GLN A 223 -0.39 -11.09 -3.07
CA GLN A 223 0.83 -11.80 -2.73
C GLN A 223 1.76 -10.83 -2.01
N ASN A 224 1.96 -10.99 -0.71
CA ASN A 224 2.92 -10.18 0.05
C ASN A 224 4.25 -10.93 0.15
N TYR A 225 5.36 -10.23 0.26
CA TYR A 225 6.70 -10.80 0.33
C TYR A 225 7.50 -10.05 1.40
N ASP A 226 8.41 -10.74 2.07
CA ASP A 226 9.37 -10.10 2.98
C ASP A 226 10.54 -9.44 2.23
N GLU A 227 11.45 -8.77 2.95
CA GLU A 227 12.62 -8.10 2.38
C GLU A 227 13.65 -9.07 1.76
N ASN A 228 13.55 -10.38 2.06
CA ASN A 228 14.36 -11.43 1.46
C ASN A 228 13.71 -12.02 0.19
N GLY A 229 12.51 -11.56 -0.17
CA GLY A 229 11.75 -12.04 -1.33
C GLY A 229 10.95 -13.32 -1.07
N GLN A 230 10.76 -13.71 0.20
CA GLN A 230 9.94 -14.87 0.57
C GLN A 230 8.46 -14.48 0.59
N LEU A 231 7.63 -15.22 -0.15
CA LEU A 231 6.17 -15.01 -0.18
C LEU A 231 5.56 -15.23 1.22
N LEU A 232 4.98 -14.16 1.75
CA LEU A 232 4.08 -14.14 2.90
C LEU A 232 2.71 -14.69 2.44
N LYS A 233 2.56 -16.02 2.50
CA LYS A 233 1.28 -16.73 2.34
C LYS A 233 0.31 -16.24 3.44
N LEU A 234 -1.01 -16.27 3.19
CA LEU A 234 -2.00 -16.10 4.27
C LEU A 234 -1.58 -17.03 5.41
N ASP A 235 -1.26 -16.48 6.58
CA ASP A 235 -0.86 -17.29 7.72
C ASP A 235 -2.12 -18.04 8.17
N LEU A 236 -2.22 -19.29 7.71
CA LEU A 236 -3.34 -20.16 8.05
C LEU A 236 -2.96 -20.94 9.30
N PRO A 237 -3.91 -21.17 10.22
CA PRO A 237 -3.65 -22.00 11.38
C PRO A 237 -3.10 -23.37 10.96
N ALA A 238 -1.91 -23.72 11.46
CA ALA A 238 -1.37 -25.06 11.26
C ALA A 238 -2.29 -26.08 11.93
N MET A 239 -2.72 -27.11 11.22
CA MET A 239 -3.74 -28.04 11.70
C MET A 239 -3.13 -29.39 12.10
N VAL A 240 -3.58 -29.94 13.23
CA VAL A 240 -3.19 -31.25 13.76
C VAL A 240 -4.37 -32.20 13.63
N GLY A 241 -4.16 -33.36 13.00
CA GLY A 241 -5.19 -34.40 12.88
C GLY A 241 -5.47 -35.07 14.23
N ILE A 242 -6.73 -35.11 14.63
CA ILE A 242 -7.21 -35.66 15.89
C ILE A 242 -8.03 -36.93 15.60
N PRO A 243 -7.65 -38.10 16.13
CA PRO A 243 -8.28 -39.37 15.77
C PRO A 243 -9.65 -39.54 16.44
N ALA A 244 -10.58 -40.21 15.75
CA ALA A 244 -11.86 -40.64 16.32
C ALA A 244 -11.63 -41.63 17.48
N ARG A 245 -12.19 -41.33 18.66
CA ARG A 245 -12.14 -42.22 19.83
C ARG A 245 -13.17 -41.81 20.88
N SER A 246 -13.49 -42.74 21.78
CA SER A 246 -14.19 -42.42 23.03
C SER A 246 -13.21 -42.02 24.15
N PHE A 247 -13.63 -41.09 24.99
CA PHE A 247 -12.89 -40.66 26.18
C PHE A 247 -13.82 -40.32 27.35
N GLN A 248 -13.25 -40.21 28.55
CA GLN A 248 -13.95 -39.71 29.73
C GLN A 248 -13.86 -38.19 29.79
N MET A 249 -15.00 -37.50 29.66
CA MET A 249 -15.15 -36.06 29.76
C MET A 249 -15.60 -35.65 31.16
N GLY A 250 -15.14 -34.50 31.65
CA GLY A 250 -15.41 -33.95 32.97
C GLY A 250 -14.27 -34.19 33.97
N CYS A 251 -14.50 -33.94 35.25
CA CYS A 251 -13.43 -33.99 36.25
C CYS A 251 -13.02 -35.42 36.67
N VAL A 252 -12.40 -36.18 35.75
CA VAL A 252 -12.02 -37.61 35.91
C VAL A 252 -11.10 -37.84 37.11
N SER A 253 -10.12 -36.95 37.35
CA SER A 253 -9.19 -37.09 38.47
C SER A 253 -9.86 -37.01 39.86
N GLY A 254 -11.09 -36.51 39.95
CA GLY A 254 -11.78 -36.25 41.23
C GLY A 254 -11.22 -35.07 42.03
N LEU A 255 -10.12 -34.45 41.59
CA LEU A 255 -9.43 -33.40 42.34
C LEU A 255 -9.87 -32.00 41.90
N ASN A 256 -10.27 -31.17 42.88
CA ASN A 256 -10.64 -29.76 42.69
C ASN A 256 -11.78 -29.52 41.67
N CYS A 257 -12.67 -30.50 41.51
CA CYS A 257 -13.78 -30.46 40.58
C CYS A 257 -14.78 -29.35 40.90
N ARG A 258 -15.34 -28.74 39.86
CA ARG A 258 -16.53 -27.89 39.95
C ARG A 258 -17.79 -28.69 39.61
N ASN A 259 -18.96 -28.24 40.07
CA ASN A 259 -20.23 -28.88 39.74
C ASN A 259 -20.53 -28.86 38.23
N SER A 260 -20.07 -27.81 37.52
CA SER A 260 -20.19 -27.70 36.07
C SER A 260 -19.38 -28.73 35.28
N GLU A 261 -18.42 -29.39 35.93
CA GLU A 261 -17.53 -30.40 35.34
C GLU A 261 -18.05 -31.83 35.60
N ARG A 262 -19.28 -31.96 36.10
CA ARG A 262 -19.93 -33.21 36.51
C ARG A 262 -21.27 -33.41 35.78
N PRO A 263 -21.76 -34.67 35.64
CA PRO A 263 -21.05 -35.91 35.95
C PRO A 263 -19.89 -36.16 34.98
N VAL A 264 -18.93 -37.01 35.39
CA VAL A 264 -17.98 -37.60 34.45
C VAL A 264 -18.76 -38.53 33.51
N ARG A 265 -18.46 -38.47 32.22
CA ARG A 265 -19.26 -39.12 31.17
C ARG A 265 -18.39 -39.61 30.02
N THR A 266 -18.82 -40.70 29.40
CA THR A 266 -18.22 -41.18 28.15
C THR A 266 -18.74 -40.35 26.98
N VAL A 267 -17.82 -39.82 26.18
CA VAL A 267 -18.12 -39.13 24.91
C VAL A 267 -17.35 -39.81 23.80
N THR A 268 -17.98 -40.01 22.65
CA THR A 268 -17.40 -40.63 21.45
C THR A 268 -17.25 -39.57 20.36
N ILE A 269 -16.00 -39.28 19.99
CA ILE A 269 -15.68 -38.54 18.76
C ILE A 269 -15.78 -39.54 17.61
N SER A 270 -16.85 -39.44 16.81
CA SER A 270 -17.20 -40.44 15.80
C SER A 270 -16.40 -40.33 14.51
N GLN A 271 -15.91 -39.14 14.18
CA GLN A 271 -15.10 -38.87 12.99
C GLN A 271 -13.82 -38.14 13.38
N PRO A 272 -12.68 -38.45 12.73
CA PRO A 272 -11.48 -37.66 12.92
C PRO A 272 -11.74 -36.23 12.44
N PHE A 273 -11.15 -35.27 13.13
CA PHE A 273 -11.18 -33.86 12.75
C PHE A 273 -9.76 -33.32 12.81
N ALA A 274 -9.55 -32.05 12.48
CA ALA A 274 -8.30 -31.39 12.81
C ALA A 274 -8.54 -30.20 13.73
N LEU A 275 -7.58 -29.92 14.59
CA LEU A 275 -7.59 -28.77 15.50
C LEU A 275 -6.34 -27.94 15.25
N SER A 276 -6.44 -26.62 15.30
CA SER A 276 -5.26 -25.78 15.13
C SER A 276 -4.25 -26.07 16.24
N LYS A 277 -3.00 -26.21 15.82
CA LYS A 277 -1.84 -26.57 16.64
C LYS A 277 -1.68 -25.62 17.83
N TYR A 278 -2.02 -24.36 17.57
CA TYR A 278 -1.94 -23.22 18.47
C TYR A 278 -3.30 -22.53 18.55
N GLU A 279 -3.48 -21.63 19.51
CA GLU A 279 -4.48 -20.58 19.44
C GLU A 279 -4.25 -19.69 18.22
N VAL A 280 -5.32 -19.07 17.71
CA VAL A 280 -5.22 -18.12 16.60
C VAL A 280 -4.37 -16.93 17.02
N THR A 281 -3.37 -16.58 16.21
CA THR A 281 -2.41 -15.52 16.53
C THR A 281 -2.87 -14.14 16.07
N PHE A 282 -2.23 -13.08 16.55
CA PHE A 282 -2.42 -11.73 16.03
C PHE A 282 -2.13 -11.65 14.53
N SER A 283 -1.06 -12.27 14.03
CA SER A 283 -0.75 -12.30 12.59
C SER A 283 -1.88 -12.93 11.75
N GLN A 284 -2.48 -14.00 12.25
CA GLN A 284 -3.59 -14.69 11.58
C GLN A 284 -4.86 -13.82 11.61
N TRP A 285 -5.17 -13.20 12.74
CA TRP A 285 -6.28 -12.25 12.86
C TRP A 285 -6.12 -11.04 11.94
N GLU A 286 -4.92 -10.46 11.89
CA GLU A 286 -4.61 -9.31 11.03
C GLU A 286 -4.75 -9.63 9.54
N ALA A 287 -4.44 -10.86 9.12
CA ALA A 287 -4.70 -11.31 7.76
C ALA A 287 -6.20 -11.25 7.42
N CYS A 288 -7.06 -11.66 8.36
CA CYS A 288 -8.52 -11.54 8.22
C CYS A 288 -8.99 -10.08 8.13
N VAL A 289 -8.46 -9.20 9.00
CA VAL A 289 -8.79 -7.76 8.99
C VAL A 289 -8.36 -7.10 7.69
N LEU A 290 -7.15 -7.42 7.20
CA LEU A 290 -6.56 -6.82 6.00
C LEU A 290 -7.42 -7.03 4.76
N VAL A 291 -8.07 -8.19 4.64
CA VAL A 291 -8.94 -8.54 3.51
C VAL A 291 -10.42 -8.25 3.79
N GLY A 292 -10.73 -7.57 4.89
CA GLY A 292 -12.10 -7.18 5.26
C GLY A 292 -12.95 -8.32 5.84
N GLY A 293 -12.36 -9.48 6.14
CA GLY A 293 -13.04 -10.64 6.71
C GLY A 293 -13.52 -10.44 8.14
N CYS A 294 -12.77 -9.67 8.94
CA CYS A 294 -13.01 -9.49 10.37
C CYS A 294 -13.54 -8.09 10.74
N ASN A 295 -14.37 -7.51 9.87
CA ASN A 295 -15.09 -6.24 10.09
C ASN A 295 -14.21 -5.06 10.53
N GLY A 296 -12.93 -5.05 10.16
CA GLY A 296 -11.99 -4.00 10.54
C GLY A 296 -11.60 -3.98 12.03
N HIS A 297 -12.04 -4.95 12.85
CA HIS A 297 -11.73 -4.98 14.28
C HIS A 297 -10.23 -5.26 14.51
N ARG A 298 -9.52 -4.29 15.12
CA ARG A 298 -8.09 -4.36 15.43
C ARG A 298 -7.93 -4.37 16.96
N PRO A 299 -7.83 -5.55 17.59
CA PRO A 299 -7.69 -5.64 19.04
C PRO A 299 -6.35 -5.04 19.51
N ASP A 300 -6.36 -4.39 20.68
CA ASP A 300 -5.15 -3.92 21.37
C ASP A 300 -4.35 -5.13 21.89
N ASP A 301 -3.02 -5.05 21.77
CA ASP A 301 -2.07 -6.07 22.24
C ASP A 301 -1.59 -5.84 23.68
N GLU A 302 -2.12 -4.82 24.35
CA GLU A 302 -1.79 -4.42 25.73
C GLU A 302 -0.30 -4.04 25.90
N GLY A 303 0.37 -3.69 24.80
CA GLY A 303 1.82 -3.46 24.74
C GLY A 303 2.66 -4.72 24.90
N TRP A 304 2.07 -5.92 24.78
CA TRP A 304 2.79 -7.20 24.91
C TRP A 304 3.41 -7.68 23.60
N GLY A 305 2.98 -7.11 22.48
CA GLY A 305 3.39 -7.44 21.12
C GLY A 305 2.30 -8.19 20.34
N HIS A 306 2.25 -7.91 19.03
CA HIS A 306 1.53 -8.67 18.01
C HIS A 306 2.35 -9.92 17.58
N GLY A 307 2.08 -10.46 16.39
CA GLY A 307 2.81 -11.59 15.83
C GLY A 307 2.24 -12.94 16.28
N ASP A 308 3.13 -13.82 16.73
CA ASP A 308 2.83 -15.20 17.17
C ASP A 308 2.14 -15.29 18.53
N ARG A 309 1.74 -14.17 19.14
CA ARG A 309 0.95 -14.19 20.38
C ARG A 309 -0.51 -14.51 20.06
N PRO A 310 -1.24 -15.21 20.95
CA PRO A 310 -2.65 -15.45 20.74
C PRO A 310 -3.38 -14.12 20.64
N VAL A 311 -4.28 -14.00 19.67
CA VAL A 311 -5.15 -12.83 19.59
C VAL A 311 -6.01 -12.79 20.86
N ILE A 312 -6.03 -11.63 21.50
CA ILE A 312 -6.83 -11.33 22.69
C ILE A 312 -7.80 -10.20 22.37
N ASN A 313 -8.67 -9.83 23.32
CA ASN A 313 -9.67 -8.78 23.10
C ASN A 313 -10.61 -9.09 21.91
N VAL A 314 -10.91 -10.38 21.71
CA VAL A 314 -11.86 -10.90 20.73
C VAL A 314 -13.01 -11.62 21.41
N SER A 315 -14.23 -11.32 20.96
CA SER A 315 -15.45 -11.96 21.46
C SER A 315 -15.72 -13.28 20.75
N TRP A 316 -16.71 -14.03 21.25
CA TRP A 316 -17.17 -15.24 20.55
C TRP A 316 -17.76 -14.89 19.18
N GLN A 317 -18.48 -13.77 19.07
CA GLN A 317 -19.02 -13.28 17.80
C GLN A 317 -17.91 -12.88 16.80
N ASP A 318 -16.83 -12.28 17.30
CA ASP A 318 -15.64 -11.97 16.50
C ASP A 318 -14.97 -13.26 16.00
N ALA A 319 -14.83 -14.27 16.87
CA ALA A 319 -14.30 -15.58 16.50
C ALA A 319 -15.17 -16.29 15.45
N GLN A 320 -16.50 -16.18 15.54
CA GLN A 320 -17.42 -16.70 14.52
C GLN A 320 -17.24 -16.02 13.16
N THR A 321 -17.02 -14.71 13.17
CA THR A 321 -16.71 -13.94 11.96
C THR A 321 -15.42 -14.45 11.32
N TYR A 322 -14.39 -14.66 12.13
CA TYR A 322 -13.10 -15.19 11.67
C TYR A 322 -13.22 -16.60 11.08
N VAL A 323 -13.89 -17.54 11.74
CA VAL A 323 -14.03 -18.91 11.19
C VAL A 323 -14.89 -18.92 9.92
N SER A 324 -15.95 -18.10 9.86
CA SER A 324 -16.77 -17.96 8.65
C SER A 324 -15.95 -17.41 7.47
N TRP A 325 -15.10 -16.42 7.73
CA TRP A 325 -14.15 -15.91 6.76
C TRP A 325 -13.15 -16.98 6.33
N LEU A 326 -12.50 -17.64 7.28
CA LEU A 326 -11.49 -18.65 7.03
C LEU A 326 -12.04 -19.80 6.17
N SER A 327 -13.26 -20.26 6.45
CA SER A 327 -13.95 -21.28 5.65
C SER A 327 -14.20 -20.81 4.22
N ARG A 328 -14.68 -19.58 4.05
CA ARG A 328 -14.93 -19.01 2.72
C ARG A 328 -13.65 -18.86 1.89
N GLU A 329 -12.57 -18.37 2.49
CA GLU A 329 -11.31 -18.13 1.78
C GLU A 329 -10.59 -19.41 1.39
N THR A 330 -10.74 -20.48 2.18
CA THR A 330 -10.05 -21.75 1.96
C THR A 330 -10.90 -22.79 1.24
N GLY A 331 -12.23 -22.63 1.24
CA GLY A 331 -13.17 -23.65 0.75
C GLY A 331 -13.35 -24.84 1.69
N GLU A 332 -12.79 -24.77 2.89
CA GLU A 332 -12.79 -25.83 3.90
C GLU A 332 -13.75 -25.51 5.05
N ASP A 333 -14.24 -26.51 5.79
CA ASP A 333 -15.21 -26.32 6.88
C ASP A 333 -14.54 -26.02 8.23
N TYR A 334 -14.05 -24.78 8.39
CA TYR A 334 -13.54 -24.27 9.66
C TYR A 334 -14.66 -23.81 10.59
N ARG A 335 -14.48 -24.08 11.88
CA ARG A 335 -15.42 -23.73 12.95
C ARG A 335 -14.71 -23.61 14.29
N LEU A 336 -15.40 -23.15 15.32
CA LEU A 336 -14.95 -23.38 16.68
C LEU A 336 -15.09 -24.88 17.03
N PRO A 337 -14.17 -25.46 17.82
CA PRO A 337 -14.35 -26.82 18.32
C PRO A 337 -15.56 -26.89 19.25
N SER A 338 -16.16 -28.06 19.38
CA SER A 338 -17.08 -28.31 20.48
C SER A 338 -16.33 -28.39 21.82
N GLU A 339 -17.05 -28.22 22.92
CA GLU A 339 -16.52 -28.39 24.27
C GLU A 339 -15.92 -29.79 24.46
N ALA A 340 -16.58 -30.80 23.89
CA ALA A 340 -16.15 -32.19 23.94
C ALA A 340 -14.87 -32.43 23.13
N GLU A 341 -14.81 -31.92 21.90
CA GLU A 341 -13.63 -32.02 21.03
C GLU A 341 -12.42 -31.33 21.66
N TRP A 342 -12.63 -30.14 22.22
CA TRP A 342 -11.57 -29.41 22.90
C TRP A 342 -11.04 -30.19 24.10
N GLU A 343 -11.91 -30.74 24.97
CA GLU A 343 -11.45 -31.51 26.13
C GLU A 343 -10.72 -32.79 25.73
N TYR A 344 -11.25 -33.50 24.74
CA TYR A 344 -10.61 -34.69 24.19
C TYR A 344 -9.19 -34.38 23.70
N ALA A 345 -9.06 -33.31 22.92
CA ALA A 345 -7.82 -32.83 22.37
C ALA A 345 -6.83 -32.38 23.46
N ALA A 346 -7.31 -31.67 24.49
CA ALA A 346 -6.49 -31.22 25.62
C ALA A 346 -5.95 -32.39 26.42
N ARG A 347 -6.76 -33.43 26.63
CA ARG A 347 -6.36 -34.66 27.35
C ARG A 347 -5.34 -35.47 26.60
N ALA A 348 -5.46 -35.58 25.28
CA ALA A 348 -4.61 -36.43 24.43
C ALA A 348 -4.41 -37.85 25.00
N GLY A 349 -5.48 -38.45 25.52
CA GLY A 349 -5.47 -39.79 26.15
C GLY A 349 -5.26 -39.80 27.67
N SER A 350 -4.89 -38.69 28.29
CA SER A 350 -4.69 -38.59 29.74
C SER A 350 -5.99 -38.44 30.55
N THR A 351 -6.00 -39.01 31.76
CA THR A 351 -7.07 -38.87 32.76
C THR A 351 -6.69 -37.94 33.92
N THR A 352 -5.49 -37.37 33.91
CA THR A 352 -4.97 -36.50 34.97
C THR A 352 -5.49 -35.05 34.86
N LYS A 353 -5.07 -34.17 35.78
CA LYS A 353 -5.44 -32.74 35.77
C LYS A 353 -5.00 -32.03 34.49
N TYR A 354 -3.77 -32.29 34.04
CA TYR A 354 -3.18 -31.78 32.80
C TYR A 354 -2.80 -32.95 31.91
N SER A 355 -2.51 -32.73 30.63
CA SER A 355 -2.03 -33.77 29.72
C SER A 355 -0.77 -34.49 30.22
N TRP A 356 0.07 -33.81 31.01
CA TRP A 356 1.35 -34.31 31.51
C TRP A 356 1.32 -34.87 32.95
N GLY A 357 0.17 -34.85 33.63
CA GLY A 357 0.08 -35.33 35.01
C GLY A 357 -0.81 -34.47 35.92
N ASN A 358 -0.68 -34.69 37.23
CA ASN A 358 -1.50 -34.02 38.25
C ASN A 358 -0.83 -32.79 38.88
N GLU A 359 0.46 -32.60 38.62
CA GLU A 359 1.26 -31.51 39.18
C GLU A 359 1.49 -30.42 38.14
N MET A 360 1.32 -29.16 38.58
CA MET A 360 1.53 -28.01 37.72
C MET A 360 3.02 -27.80 37.47
N SER A 361 3.38 -27.45 36.24
CA SER A 361 4.75 -27.07 35.88
C SER A 361 4.77 -25.76 35.09
N ARG A 362 5.53 -24.77 35.59
CA ARG A 362 5.78 -23.48 34.91
C ARG A 362 6.44 -23.63 33.53
N ASP A 363 7.09 -24.76 33.26
CA ASP A 363 7.78 -25.04 32.00
C ASP A 363 6.85 -25.70 30.97
N ARG A 364 5.58 -25.92 31.33
CA ARG A 364 4.56 -26.56 30.47
C ARG A 364 3.31 -25.73 30.21
N ALA A 365 3.16 -24.58 30.86
CA ALA A 365 2.04 -23.70 30.62
C ALA A 365 2.27 -22.27 31.13
N ASN A 366 1.60 -21.31 30.49
CA ASN A 366 1.53 -19.94 30.96
C ASN A 366 0.33 -19.73 31.89
N CYS A 367 0.58 -19.37 33.14
CA CYS A 367 -0.44 -19.10 34.15
C CYS A 367 0.02 -18.10 35.21
N GLY A 368 -0.86 -17.78 36.14
CA GLY A 368 -0.64 -16.71 37.12
C GLY A 368 -1.02 -17.09 38.56
N GLN A 369 -1.04 -16.08 39.41
CA GLN A 369 -1.50 -16.10 40.82
C GLN A 369 -0.71 -16.99 41.81
N ARG A 370 0.12 -17.94 41.35
CA ARG A 370 0.88 -18.87 42.19
C ARG A 370 2.35 -18.95 41.78
N ARG A 371 3.24 -19.31 42.72
CA ARG A 371 4.68 -19.43 42.46
C ARG A 371 5.00 -20.51 41.43
N GLU A 372 4.24 -21.61 41.43
CA GLU A 372 4.38 -22.71 40.46
C GLU A 372 4.03 -22.34 39.01
N CYS A 373 3.47 -21.15 38.79
CA CYS A 373 3.13 -20.61 37.47
C CYS A 373 4.12 -19.55 36.96
N ARG A 374 5.01 -19.04 37.82
CA ARG A 374 5.91 -17.93 37.46
C ARG A 374 6.92 -18.37 36.40
N ASN A 375 6.77 -17.83 35.20
CA ASN A 375 7.66 -17.99 34.05
C ASN A 375 8.13 -16.59 33.56
N ARG A 376 8.84 -16.53 32.43
CA ARG A 376 9.41 -15.28 31.90
C ARG A 376 8.40 -14.24 31.39
N TRP A 377 7.14 -14.62 31.16
CA TRP A 377 6.09 -13.74 30.63
C TRP A 377 5.17 -13.14 31.70
N ASN A 378 5.31 -13.62 32.95
CA ASN A 378 4.56 -13.23 34.16
C ASN A 378 3.85 -11.87 34.06
N GLY A 379 2.54 -11.90 33.77
CA GLY A 379 1.74 -10.69 33.55
C GLY A 379 1.24 -10.47 32.11
N SER A 380 1.61 -11.35 31.18
CA SER A 380 1.22 -11.28 29.77
C SER A 380 1.02 -12.68 29.18
N THR A 381 0.45 -12.75 27.97
CA THR A 381 0.46 -13.97 27.16
C THR A 381 1.89 -14.41 26.84
N ALA A 382 2.07 -15.61 26.32
CA ALA A 382 3.30 -16.05 25.68
C ALA A 382 3.04 -16.21 24.18
N PRO A 383 4.05 -16.02 23.31
CA PRO A 383 3.96 -16.49 21.92
C PRO A 383 3.56 -17.97 21.90
N VAL A 384 2.67 -18.35 20.99
CA VAL A 384 2.17 -19.72 20.90
C VAL A 384 3.32 -20.70 20.63
N GLY A 385 3.17 -21.92 21.11
CA GLY A 385 4.20 -22.96 21.00
C GLY A 385 5.39 -22.77 21.95
N SER A 386 5.34 -21.79 22.85
CA SER A 386 6.38 -21.57 23.86
C SER A 386 6.53 -22.73 24.86
N PHE A 387 5.49 -23.57 24.99
CA PHE A 387 5.48 -24.73 25.88
C PHE A 387 5.37 -26.03 25.08
N PRO A 388 5.85 -27.18 25.62
CA PRO A 388 5.80 -28.46 24.92
C PRO A 388 4.37 -28.88 24.53
N ALA A 389 4.25 -29.54 23.38
CA ALA A 389 3.00 -30.13 22.94
C ALA A 389 2.54 -31.27 23.87
N ASN A 390 1.24 -31.56 23.85
CA ASN A 390 0.69 -32.81 24.36
C ASN A 390 0.89 -33.97 23.35
N ASP A 391 0.43 -35.18 23.70
CA ASP A 391 0.63 -36.39 22.89
C ASP A 391 -0.06 -36.37 21.51
N PHE A 392 -0.97 -35.42 21.28
CA PHE A 392 -1.54 -35.19 19.94
C PHE A 392 -0.74 -34.18 19.12
N GLY A 393 0.25 -33.49 19.69
CA GLY A 393 1.03 -32.45 19.01
C GLY A 393 0.42 -31.05 19.13
N LEU A 394 -0.56 -30.87 20.01
CA LEU A 394 -1.19 -29.57 20.29
C LEU A 394 -0.46 -28.85 21.42
N HIS A 395 -0.26 -27.54 21.25
CA HIS A 395 0.38 -26.69 22.24
C HIS A 395 -0.65 -25.83 22.99
N ASP A 396 -0.22 -25.34 24.15
CA ASP A 396 -0.92 -24.31 24.94
C ASP A 396 -2.34 -24.69 25.41
N MET A 397 -2.70 -25.98 25.32
CA MET A 397 -4.00 -26.52 25.78
C MET A 397 -4.29 -26.33 27.29
N HIS A 398 -3.32 -25.84 28.06
CA HIS A 398 -3.37 -25.72 29.52
C HIS A 398 -2.88 -24.35 30.00
N GLY A 399 -3.24 -23.24 29.35
CA GLY A 399 -2.85 -21.92 29.83
C GLY A 399 -2.95 -20.86 28.74
N ASN A 400 -2.15 -19.80 28.88
CA ASN A 400 -2.00 -18.71 27.94
C ASN A 400 -3.26 -17.84 27.79
N VAL A 401 -4.34 -18.35 27.20
CA VAL A 401 -5.65 -17.70 27.13
C VAL A 401 -6.77 -18.69 27.42
N TRP A 402 -7.91 -18.20 27.92
CA TRP A 402 -9.16 -18.94 27.80
C TRP A 402 -9.53 -19.05 26.33
N GLU A 403 -10.06 -20.19 25.93
CA GLU A 403 -10.42 -20.42 24.54
C GLU A 403 -11.92 -20.58 24.37
N TRP A 404 -12.47 -19.82 23.42
CA TRP A 404 -13.85 -19.97 22.98
C TRP A 404 -14.10 -21.34 22.33
N VAL A 405 -15.24 -21.95 22.68
CA VAL A 405 -15.78 -23.12 21.98
C VAL A 405 -17.20 -22.83 21.50
N GLU A 406 -17.75 -23.71 20.67
CA GLU A 406 -19.07 -23.53 20.08
C GLU A 406 -20.20 -23.60 21.13
N ASP A 407 -20.04 -24.39 22.19
CA ASP A 407 -21.13 -24.77 23.09
C ASP A 407 -21.80 -23.62 23.86
N CYS A 408 -23.12 -23.72 24.02
CA CYS A 408 -23.88 -22.90 24.95
C CYS A 408 -23.63 -23.35 26.40
N TRP A 409 -23.71 -22.43 27.35
CA TRP A 409 -23.47 -22.77 28.74
C TRP A 409 -24.61 -23.62 29.35
N ASN A 410 -24.20 -24.65 30.07
CA ASN A 410 -25.04 -25.45 30.96
C ASN A 410 -24.34 -25.62 32.33
N GLU A 411 -25.11 -25.62 33.42
CA GLU A 411 -24.58 -25.68 34.79
C GLU A 411 -23.98 -27.04 35.19
N SER A 412 -24.21 -28.08 34.38
CA SER A 412 -23.65 -29.42 34.54
C SER A 412 -23.67 -30.16 33.19
N TYR A 413 -23.09 -31.36 33.14
CA TYR A 413 -23.15 -32.25 31.98
C TYR A 413 -24.40 -33.15 31.94
N THR A 414 -25.36 -32.95 32.85
CA THR A 414 -26.64 -33.68 32.83
C THR A 414 -27.40 -33.35 31.56
N GLY A 415 -27.56 -34.34 30.66
CA GLY A 415 -28.22 -34.17 29.37
C GLY A 415 -27.31 -33.71 28.22
N ALA A 416 -25.98 -33.60 28.41
CA ALA A 416 -25.09 -33.20 27.32
C ALA A 416 -25.05 -34.25 26.19
N PRO A 417 -24.72 -33.86 24.94
CA PRO A 417 -24.47 -34.79 23.84
C PRO A 417 -23.29 -35.72 24.10
N SER A 418 -23.38 -36.99 23.72
CA SER A 418 -22.32 -38.01 23.88
C SER A 418 -21.57 -38.31 22.58
N ASN A 419 -21.89 -37.62 21.49
CA ASN A 419 -21.35 -37.85 20.15
C ASN A 419 -20.26 -36.85 19.73
N GLY A 420 -19.72 -36.07 20.67
CA GLY A 420 -18.69 -35.06 20.38
C GLY A 420 -19.20 -33.76 19.75
N GLY A 421 -20.48 -33.68 19.39
CA GLY A 421 -21.07 -32.45 18.83
C GLY A 421 -21.24 -31.35 19.88
N ALA A 422 -21.25 -30.10 19.42
CA ALA A 422 -21.50 -28.94 20.27
C ALA A 422 -22.90 -28.97 20.89
N TRP A 423 -22.99 -28.58 22.16
CA TRP A 423 -24.25 -28.47 22.89
C TRP A 423 -24.90 -27.10 22.65
N LEU A 424 -25.72 -27.03 21.61
CA LEU A 424 -26.41 -25.80 21.18
C LEU A 424 -27.74 -25.53 21.91
N ARG A 425 -27.93 -26.13 23.09
CA ARG A 425 -29.11 -25.93 23.94
C ARG A 425 -28.66 -25.53 25.34
N GLY A 426 -29.42 -24.66 26.02
CA GLY A 426 -29.06 -24.11 27.32
C GLY A 426 -29.06 -22.59 27.28
N ASN A 427 -28.15 -21.94 28.00
CA ASN A 427 -27.99 -20.50 27.95
C ASN A 427 -26.96 -20.14 26.86
N CYS A 428 -27.44 -19.70 25.70
CA CYS A 428 -26.57 -19.33 24.57
C CYS A 428 -26.13 -17.86 24.58
N ASP A 429 -26.66 -17.02 25.48
CA ASP A 429 -26.15 -15.65 25.71
C ASP A 429 -24.75 -15.69 26.33
N ARG A 430 -24.39 -16.84 26.91
CA ARG A 430 -23.05 -17.13 27.43
C ARG A 430 -22.49 -18.38 26.77
N ARG A 431 -21.29 -18.27 26.20
CA ARG A 431 -20.60 -19.40 25.58
C ARG A 431 -19.58 -19.98 26.53
N VAL A 432 -19.33 -21.27 26.35
CA VAL A 432 -18.33 -21.97 27.15
C VAL A 432 -16.94 -21.47 26.76
N MET A 433 -16.07 -21.30 27.75
CA MET A 433 -14.63 -21.17 27.53
C MET A 433 -13.92 -22.36 28.17
N ARG A 434 -12.83 -22.78 27.55
CA ARG A 434 -11.99 -23.90 27.97
C ARG A 434 -10.57 -23.46 28.30
N SER A 435 -9.96 -24.15 29.27
CA SER A 435 -8.65 -23.82 29.87
C SER A 435 -8.55 -22.43 30.50
N GLY A 436 -7.74 -22.27 31.54
CA GLY A 436 -7.42 -20.96 32.10
C GLY A 436 -6.38 -20.20 31.27
N SER A 437 -6.17 -18.94 31.61
CA SER A 437 -5.22 -18.04 30.94
C SER A 437 -3.95 -17.76 31.77
N TRP A 438 -3.06 -16.95 31.20
CA TRP A 438 -1.84 -16.41 31.80
C TRP A 438 -2.03 -15.78 33.19
N ASN A 439 -3.24 -15.32 33.54
CA ASN A 439 -3.52 -14.68 34.82
C ASN A 439 -4.27 -15.57 35.81
N ASN A 440 -4.49 -16.85 35.51
CA ASN A 440 -5.26 -17.74 36.36
C ASN A 440 -4.41 -18.70 37.17
N ALA A 441 -4.94 -19.12 38.33
CA ALA A 441 -4.34 -20.17 39.13
C ALA A 441 -4.41 -21.55 38.43
N PRO A 442 -3.51 -22.49 38.76
CA PRO A 442 -3.43 -23.82 38.13
C PRO A 442 -4.74 -24.61 38.11
N ARG A 443 -5.62 -24.39 39.11
CA ARG A 443 -6.94 -25.02 39.16
C ARG A 443 -7.77 -24.76 37.89
N SER A 444 -7.63 -23.61 37.24
CA SER A 444 -8.37 -23.25 36.03
C SER A 444 -7.75 -23.82 34.75
N LEU A 445 -6.49 -24.29 34.79
CA LEU A 445 -5.77 -24.81 33.62
C LEU A 445 -6.06 -26.28 33.33
N ARG A 446 -6.79 -26.98 34.21
CA ARG A 446 -7.04 -28.42 34.07
C ARG A 446 -7.80 -28.73 32.78
N SER A 447 -7.60 -29.92 32.20
CA SER A 447 -8.31 -30.37 31.00
C SER A 447 -9.83 -30.23 31.12
N ALA A 448 -10.39 -30.51 32.30
CA ALA A 448 -11.83 -30.43 32.58
C ALA A 448 -12.34 -29.02 32.91
N SER A 449 -11.46 -28.03 33.04
CA SER A 449 -11.87 -26.69 33.50
C SER A 449 -12.67 -26.00 32.43
N ARG A 450 -13.83 -25.51 32.84
CA ARG A 450 -14.73 -24.71 32.00
C ARG A 450 -15.19 -23.45 32.72
N GLY A 451 -15.41 -22.42 31.93
CA GLY A 451 -16.00 -21.16 32.33
C GLY A 451 -17.11 -20.74 31.38
N ARG A 452 -17.71 -19.59 31.66
CA ARG A 452 -18.70 -18.96 30.78
C ARG A 452 -18.62 -17.45 30.83
N ILE A 453 -18.73 -16.83 29.67
CA ILE A 453 -18.77 -15.38 29.55
C ILE A 453 -19.70 -14.98 28.38
N ALA A 454 -20.13 -13.72 28.37
CA ALA A 454 -21.10 -13.23 27.39
C ALA A 454 -20.53 -13.29 25.96
N THR A 455 -21.40 -13.52 24.97
CA THR A 455 -20.98 -13.73 23.56
C THR A 455 -20.24 -12.55 22.93
N ASP A 456 -20.48 -11.34 23.41
CA ASP A 456 -19.92 -10.07 22.95
C ASP A 456 -18.73 -9.59 23.80
N PHE A 457 -18.37 -10.33 24.85
CA PHE A 457 -17.29 -9.93 25.75
C PHE A 457 -15.92 -10.04 25.07
N ARG A 458 -15.16 -8.95 25.07
CA ARG A 458 -13.76 -8.88 24.65
C ARG A 458 -12.87 -8.69 25.88
N GLY A 459 -11.91 -9.58 26.10
CA GLY A 459 -10.98 -9.42 27.20
C GLY A 459 -9.58 -9.94 26.91
N ILE A 460 -8.62 -9.38 27.64
CA ILE A 460 -7.16 -9.57 27.49
C ILE A 460 -6.67 -10.99 27.80
N TYR A 461 -7.56 -11.86 28.24
CA TYR A 461 -7.28 -13.22 28.65
C TYR A 461 -8.09 -14.25 27.86
N VAL A 462 -8.83 -13.82 26.83
CA VAL A 462 -9.68 -14.67 26.01
C VAL A 462 -9.22 -14.61 24.57
N GLY A 463 -8.99 -15.78 23.98
CA GLY A 463 -8.74 -16.00 22.57
C GLY A 463 -9.53 -17.22 22.10
N PHE A 464 -9.06 -17.87 21.04
CA PHE A 464 -9.71 -19.07 20.51
C PHE A 464 -8.76 -19.86 19.62
N ARG A 465 -9.17 -21.07 19.29
CA ARG A 465 -8.53 -21.92 18.29
C ARG A 465 -9.59 -22.50 17.37
N VAL A 466 -9.20 -22.98 16.19
CA VAL A 466 -10.15 -23.43 15.17
C VAL A 466 -10.09 -24.94 14.99
N ALA A 467 -11.23 -25.54 14.69
CA ALA A 467 -11.36 -26.91 14.22
C ALA A 467 -11.69 -26.92 12.73
N LEU A 468 -11.26 -27.98 12.06
CA LEU A 468 -11.59 -28.27 10.67
C LEU A 468 -12.30 -29.63 10.62
N THR A 469 -13.53 -29.63 10.12
CA THR A 469 -14.25 -30.86 9.81
C THR A 469 -13.55 -31.55 8.65
N ARG A 470 -13.15 -32.82 8.82
CA ARG A 470 -12.61 -33.62 7.71
C ARG A 470 -13.74 -34.44 7.13
N ASN A 471 -14.21 -34.06 5.94
CA ASN A 471 -15.09 -34.92 5.18
C ASN A 471 -14.28 -36.15 4.71
N PRO A 472 -14.80 -37.37 4.90
CA PRO A 472 -14.10 -38.60 4.55
C PRO A 472 -13.82 -38.74 3.05
#